data_AF-A0A8C0FII0-F1
#
_entry.id   AF-A0A8C0FII0-F1
#
_cell.length_a   1.000
_cell.length_b   1.000
_cell.length_c   1.000
_cell.angle_alpha   90.00
_cell.angle_beta   90.00
_cell.angle_gamma   90.00
#
_symmetry.space_group_name_H-M   'P 1'
#
loop_
_entity.id
_entity.type
_entity.pdbx_description
1 polymer ?
#
loop_
_entity_poly.entity_id
_entity_poly.type
_entity_poly.pdbx_seq_one_letter_code
_entity_poly.pdbx_strand_id
1 'polypeptide(L)'
;RYKAGERDRATGGEDCLSSEERLSQRPTAEELEQRNILQPKNEADRQAEKREIKRRLTRKLSQRPTVAELQARKILRFNEYVEVTDAQDYDRRADKPWTKLTPADKVTGDLLRSFCFTSPCGDV
;
A
#
# COMPACT_ATOMS: atom_id res chain seq x y z
N ARG A 1 18.60 33.60 28.68
CA ARG A 1 19.46 32.44 29.03
C ARG A 1 18.72 31.16 28.61
N TYR A 2 18.80 30.82 27.32
CA TYR A 2 18.45 29.49 26.78
C TYR A 2 19.65 29.11 25.90
N LYS A 3 20.28 27.98 26.21
CA LYS A 3 21.51 27.54 25.53
C LYS A 3 21.14 27.05 24.13
N ALA A 4 21.69 27.70 23.11
CA ALA A 4 21.71 27.16 21.76
C ALA A 4 22.55 25.88 21.80
N GLY A 5 21.92 24.73 21.56
CA GLY A 5 22.64 23.47 21.36
C GLY A 5 23.45 23.55 20.07
N GLU A 6 24.73 23.20 20.17
CA GLU A 6 25.60 22.90 19.04
C GLU A 6 24.88 21.89 18.13
N ARG A 7 24.50 22.33 16.94
CA ARG A 7 24.23 21.40 15.85
C ARG A 7 25.59 20.88 15.42
N ASP A 8 25.92 19.68 15.88
CA ASP A 8 27.00 18.89 15.31
C ASP A 8 26.76 18.81 13.80
N ARG A 9 27.52 19.61 13.06
CA ARG A 9 27.64 19.52 11.62
C ARG A 9 28.34 18.20 11.37
N ALA A 10 27.58 17.11 11.32
CA ALA A 10 28.08 15.82 10.89
C ALA A 10 28.83 16.05 9.58
N THR A 11 30.12 15.79 9.68
CA THR A 11 31.15 15.97 8.66
C THR A 11 30.67 15.33 7.36
N GLY A 12 30.58 16.14 6.31
CA GLY A 12 30.60 15.65 4.94
C GLY A 12 31.93 14.95 4.72
N GLY A 13 31.94 13.63 4.89
CA GLY A 13 33.03 12.75 4.48
C GLY A 13 32.71 12.25 3.09
N GLU A 14 32.85 13.09 2.08
CA GLU A 14 33.20 12.60 0.76
C GLU A 14 34.70 12.77 0.67
N ASP A 15 35.43 11.73 1.06
CA ASP A 15 36.85 11.64 0.80
C ASP A 15 37.04 11.87 -0.70
N CYS A 16 37.76 12.93 -1.06
CA CYS A 16 38.19 13.19 -2.43
C CYS A 16 39.15 12.05 -2.82
N LEU A 17 38.60 10.91 -3.25
CA LEU A 17 39.39 9.82 -3.82
C LEU A 17 40.24 10.41 -4.94
N SER A 18 41.55 10.14 -4.90
CA SER A 18 42.46 10.51 -5.99
C SER A 18 41.87 10.04 -7.32
N SER A 19 42.06 10.79 -8.41
CA SER A 19 41.60 10.43 -9.75
C SER A 19 41.98 8.98 -10.13
N GLU A 20 43.09 8.47 -9.59
CA GLU A 20 43.57 7.10 -9.77
C GLU A 20 42.62 6.05 -9.17
N GLU A 21 42.08 6.30 -7.98
CA GLU A 21 41.16 5.38 -7.28
C GLU A 21 39.78 5.34 -7.94
N ARG A 22 39.35 6.45 -8.54
CA ARG A 22 38.10 6.52 -9.29
C ARG A 22 38.18 5.79 -10.63
N LEU A 23 39.36 5.77 -11.24
CA LEU A 23 39.59 5.08 -12.51
C LEU A 23 39.72 3.56 -12.32
N SER A 24 40.28 3.10 -11.20
CA SER A 24 40.40 1.67 -10.91
C SER A 24 39.04 1.00 -10.61
N GLN A 25 38.10 1.75 -10.04
CA GLN A 25 36.74 1.27 -9.73
C GLN A 25 35.72 1.54 -10.84
N ARG A 26 36.18 1.94 -12.04
CA ARG A 26 35.29 2.37 -13.12
C ARG A 26 34.47 1.18 -13.65
N PRO A 27 33.12 1.20 -13.56
CA PRO A 27 32.28 0.17 -14.15
C PRO A 27 32.32 0.23 -15.68
N THR A 28 32.07 -0.91 -16.32
CA THR A 28 32.01 -1.03 -17.77
C THR A 28 30.75 -0.37 -18.35
N ALA A 29 30.79 -0.02 -19.64
CA ALA A 29 29.64 0.58 -20.31
C ALA A 29 28.43 -0.36 -20.32
N GLU A 30 28.64 -1.67 -20.49
CA GLU A 30 27.58 -2.68 -20.49
C GLU A 30 26.88 -2.78 -19.12
N GLU A 31 27.63 -2.76 -18.02
CA GLU A 31 27.05 -2.74 -16.67
C GLU A 31 26.21 -1.49 -16.40
N LEU A 32 26.64 -0.34 -16.95
CA LEU A 32 25.87 0.91 -16.87
C LEU A 32 24.58 0.84 -17.71
N GLU A 33 24.58 0.15 -18.86
CA GLU A 33 23.38 -0.11 -19.66
C GLU A 33 22.41 -1.05 -18.95
N GLN A 34 22.92 -2.12 -18.33
CA GLN A 34 22.12 -3.05 -17.52
C GLN A 34 21.45 -2.36 -16.33
N ARG A 35 22.16 -1.42 -15.68
CA ARG A 35 21.61 -0.58 -14.61
C ARG A 35 20.72 0.57 -15.11
N ASN A 36 20.50 0.65 -16.42
CA ASN A 36 19.73 1.70 -17.08
C ASN A 36 20.29 3.12 -16.86
N ILE A 37 21.56 3.23 -16.49
CA ILE A 37 22.26 4.51 -16.31
C ILE A 37 22.72 5.04 -17.67
N LEU A 38 23.25 4.16 -18.52
CA LEU A 38 23.53 4.47 -19.92
C LEU A 38 22.36 4.00 -20.77
N GLN A 39 21.83 4.88 -21.63
CA GLN A 39 20.74 4.51 -22.53
C GLN A 39 21.29 3.98 -23.85
N PRO A 40 20.69 2.92 -24.43
CA PRO A 40 21.06 2.46 -25.76
C PRO A 40 20.79 3.58 -26.77
N LYS A 41 21.69 3.70 -27.77
CA LYS A 41 21.81 4.91 -28.61
C LYS A 41 20.60 5.22 -29.51
N ASN A 42 19.68 4.26 -29.73
CA ASN A 42 18.55 4.43 -30.64
C ASN A 42 17.28 4.89 -29.91
N GLU A 43 17.01 6.19 -29.94
CA GLU A 43 15.79 6.77 -29.37
C GLU A 43 14.52 6.31 -30.09
N ALA A 44 14.58 6.11 -31.41
CA ALA A 44 13.43 5.69 -32.22
C ALA A 44 12.93 4.28 -31.83
N ASP A 45 13.85 3.33 -31.64
CA ASP A 45 13.53 1.95 -31.24
C ASP A 45 12.88 1.94 -29.86
N ARG A 46 13.42 2.74 -28.92
CA ARG A 46 12.84 2.88 -27.58
C ARG A 46 11.43 3.46 -27.61
N GLN A 47 11.16 4.42 -28.48
CA GLN A 47 9.82 4.97 -28.65
C GLN A 47 8.86 3.95 -29.26
N ALA A 48 9.31 3.17 -30.24
CA ALA A 48 8.53 2.08 -30.83
C ALA A 48 8.18 1.02 -29.77
N GLU A 49 9.15 0.60 -28.96
CA GLU A 49 8.96 -0.34 -27.86
C GLU A 49 7.97 0.20 -26.82
N LYS A 50 8.13 1.46 -26.40
CA LYS A 50 7.19 2.12 -25.48
C LYS A 50 5.77 2.14 -26.04
N ARG A 51 5.59 2.42 -27.34
CA ARG A 51 4.27 2.40 -27.99
C ARG A 51 3.69 1.00 -28.04
N GLU A 52 4.51 -0.01 -28.33
CA GLU A 52 4.06 -1.40 -28.33
C GLU A 52 3.66 -1.89 -26.94
N ILE A 53 4.46 -1.61 -25.91
CA ILE A 53 4.16 -1.94 -24.52
C ILE A 53 2.84 -1.29 -24.11
N LYS A 54 2.66 0.01 -24.38
CA LYS A 54 1.40 0.72 -24.11
C LYS A 54 0.21 0.05 -24.80
N ARG A 55 0.32 -0.23 -26.11
CA ARG A 55 -0.73 -0.91 -26.88
C ARG A 55 -1.11 -2.26 -26.27
N ARG A 56 -0.11 -3.08 -25.91
CA ARG A 56 -0.33 -4.40 -25.30
C ARG A 56 -0.98 -4.28 -23.93
N LEU A 57 -0.54 -3.32 -23.12
CA LEU A 57 -1.09 -3.06 -21.79
C LEU A 57 -2.56 -2.63 -21.87
N THR A 58 -2.90 -1.67 -22.73
CA THR A 58 -4.28 -1.21 -22.92
C THR A 58 -5.22 -2.35 -23.25
N ARG A 59 -4.82 -3.25 -24.17
CA ARG A 59 -5.61 -4.45 -24.50
C ARG A 59 -5.80 -5.36 -23.28
N LYS A 60 -4.73 -5.65 -22.53
CA LYS A 60 -4.82 -6.50 -21.32
C LYS A 60 -5.73 -5.91 -20.25
N LEU A 61 -5.65 -4.60 -20.03
CA LEU A 61 -6.49 -3.90 -19.05
C LEU A 61 -7.96 -3.87 -19.48
N SER A 62 -8.25 -3.74 -20.77
CA SER A 62 -9.63 -3.77 -21.28
C SER A 62 -10.32 -5.13 -21.14
N GLN A 63 -9.54 -6.21 -21.09
CA GLN A 63 -10.03 -7.59 -20.94
C GLN A 63 -9.77 -8.13 -19.53
N ARG A 64 -9.63 -7.23 -18.55
CA ARG A 64 -9.34 -7.62 -17.18
C ARG A 64 -10.57 -8.30 -16.57
N PRO A 65 -10.45 -9.56 -16.09
CA PRO A 65 -11.58 -10.29 -15.50
C PRO A 65 -12.04 -9.62 -14.21
N THR A 66 -13.32 -9.79 -13.90
CA THR A 66 -13.91 -9.27 -12.65
C THR A 66 -13.51 -10.14 -11.45
N VAL A 67 -13.64 -9.59 -10.23
CA VAL A 67 -13.36 -10.32 -8.99
C VAL A 67 -14.29 -11.53 -8.85
N ALA A 68 -15.57 -11.36 -9.18
CA ALA A 68 -16.57 -12.42 -9.16
C ALA A 68 -16.21 -13.58 -10.11
N GLU A 69 -15.72 -13.28 -11.32
CA GLU A 69 -15.24 -14.31 -12.25
C GLU A 69 -14.03 -15.09 -11.71
N LEU A 70 -13.09 -14.40 -11.04
CA LEU A 70 -11.93 -15.05 -10.44
C LEU A 70 -12.31 -15.96 -9.26
N GLN A 71 -13.30 -15.57 -8.47
CA GLN A 71 -13.87 -16.39 -7.40
C GLN A 71 -14.62 -17.60 -7.96
N ALA A 72 -15.44 -17.42 -9.01
CA ALA A 72 -16.17 -18.50 -9.68
C ALA A 72 -15.21 -19.55 -10.27
N ARG A 73 -14.06 -19.10 -10.78
CA ARG A 73 -12.98 -19.96 -11.28
C ARG A 73 -12.09 -20.54 -10.18
N LYS A 74 -12.35 -20.22 -8.91
CA LYS A 74 -11.58 -20.62 -7.72
C LYS A 74 -10.10 -20.24 -7.80
N ILE A 75 -9.79 -19.15 -8.50
CA ILE A 75 -8.45 -18.57 -8.59
C ILE A 75 -8.20 -17.69 -7.36
N LEU A 76 -9.21 -16.93 -6.96
CA LEU A 76 -9.17 -16.05 -5.79
C LEU A 76 -9.91 -16.73 -4.62
N ARG A 77 -9.26 -16.80 -3.45
CA ARG A 77 -9.90 -17.31 -2.22
C ARG A 77 -10.59 -16.19 -1.44
N PHE A 78 -11.55 -16.56 -0.58
CA PHE A 78 -12.40 -15.63 0.17
C PHE A 78 -11.66 -14.62 1.06
N ASN A 79 -10.41 -14.90 1.40
CA ASN A 79 -9.57 -14.12 2.31
C ASN A 79 -8.55 -13.20 1.60
N GLU A 80 -8.41 -13.30 0.28
CA GLU A 80 -7.37 -12.58 -0.48
C GLU A 80 -7.88 -11.26 -1.05
N TYR A 81 -9.20 -11.11 -1.19
CA TYR A 81 -9.84 -9.89 -1.67
C TYR A 81 -10.95 -9.49 -0.70
N VAL A 82 -10.58 -8.66 0.27
CA VAL A 82 -11.54 -7.99 1.16
C VAL A 82 -11.68 -6.56 0.63
N GLU A 83 -12.89 -6.19 0.24
CA GLU A 83 -13.19 -4.80 -0.09
C GLU A 83 -12.97 -3.96 1.17
N VAL A 84 -12.10 -2.96 1.09
CA VAL A 84 -11.92 -2.00 2.18
C VAL A 84 -13.13 -1.07 2.15
N THR A 85 -14.18 -1.46 2.86
CA THR A 85 -15.28 -0.54 3.18
C THR A 85 -14.81 0.50 4.17
N ASP A 86 -15.21 1.75 3.94
CA ASP A 86 -14.97 2.84 4.89
C ASP A 86 -15.55 2.46 6.25
N ALA A 87 -14.72 2.53 7.29
CA ALA A 87 -15.17 2.32 8.65
C ALA A 87 -16.10 3.46 9.04
N GLN A 88 -17.27 3.16 9.61
CA GLN A 88 -18.08 4.20 10.23
C GLN A 88 -17.32 4.78 11.43
N ASP A 89 -17.12 6.09 11.44
CA ASP A 89 -16.56 6.82 12.58
C ASP A 89 -17.60 6.86 13.70
N TYR A 90 -17.67 5.79 14.50
CA TYR A 90 -18.43 5.79 15.74
C TYR A 90 -17.65 6.52 16.84
N ASP A 91 -18.33 7.41 17.56
CA ASP A 91 -17.72 8.14 18.68
C ASP A 91 -17.35 7.17 19.82
N ARG A 92 -16.05 6.83 19.89
CA ARG A 92 -15.48 5.95 20.93
C ARG A 92 -15.47 6.58 22.33
N ARG A 93 -15.70 7.89 22.42
CA ARG A 93 -15.80 8.64 23.68
C ARG A 93 -17.24 8.73 24.19
N ALA A 94 -18.23 8.34 23.41
CA ALA A 94 -19.61 8.28 23.87
C ALA A 94 -19.74 7.35 25.09
N ASP A 95 -20.59 7.76 26.03
CA ASP A 95 -20.95 7.00 27.22
C ASP A 95 -21.53 5.67 26.79
N LYS A 96 -20.84 4.59 27.12
CA LYS A 96 -21.28 3.27 26.73
C LYS A 96 -22.38 2.82 27.68
N PRO A 97 -23.57 2.44 27.19
CA PRO A 97 -24.71 2.17 28.07
C PRO A 97 -24.44 1.04 29.07
N TRP A 98 -23.53 0.11 28.73
CA TRP A 98 -23.09 -0.97 29.63
C TRP A 98 -22.21 -0.51 30.81
N THR A 99 -21.71 0.72 30.81
CA THR A 99 -20.87 1.26 31.90
C THR A 99 -21.74 1.73 33.08
N LYS A 100 -23.06 1.84 32.90
CA LYS A 100 -24.03 2.21 33.93
C LYS A 100 -24.80 1.02 34.51
N LEU A 101 -24.32 -0.22 34.31
CA LEU A 101 -24.95 -1.42 34.86
C LEU A 101 -24.54 -1.64 36.32
N THR A 102 -25.52 -1.61 37.22
CA THR A 102 -25.30 -1.98 38.63
C THR A 102 -25.23 -3.52 38.76
N PRO A 103 -24.62 -4.06 39.84
CA PRO A 103 -24.57 -5.51 40.04
C PRO A 103 -25.96 -6.17 40.09
N ALA A 104 -27.02 -5.45 40.47
CA ALA A 104 -28.39 -5.94 40.47
C ALA A 104 -28.92 -6.18 39.04
N ASP A 105 -28.63 -5.25 38.11
CA ASP A 105 -29.02 -5.34 36.70
C ASP A 105 -28.34 -6.51 35.95
N LYS A 106 -27.22 -7.01 36.48
CA LYS A 106 -26.48 -8.15 35.89
C LYS A 106 -27.08 -9.51 36.23
N VAL A 107 -27.87 -9.60 37.31
CA VAL A 107 -28.39 -10.88 37.86
C VAL A 107 -29.85 -11.06 37.48
N THR A 108 -30.60 -9.97 37.30
CA THR A 108 -31.94 -10.00 36.72
C THR A 108 -31.84 -9.96 35.19
N GLY A 109 -31.52 -11.11 34.59
CA GLY A 109 -31.41 -11.28 33.14
C GLY A 109 -32.74 -11.10 32.41
N ASP A 110 -33.23 -9.86 32.28
CA ASP A 110 -34.33 -9.47 31.38
C ASP A 110 -33.83 -8.61 30.19
N LEU A 111 -32.55 -8.76 29.82
CA LEU A 111 -32.01 -8.25 28.55
C LEU A 111 -31.80 -9.36 27.51
N LEU A 112 -32.50 -10.49 27.63
CA LEU A 112 -32.55 -11.52 26.60
C LEU A 112 -33.58 -11.23 25.49
N ARG A 113 -34.01 -9.98 25.31
CA ARG A 113 -35.01 -9.63 24.28
C ARG A 113 -34.83 -8.30 23.55
N SER A 114 -33.62 -7.72 23.53
CA SER A 114 -33.37 -6.56 22.66
C SER A 114 -31.95 -6.47 22.09
N PHE A 115 -31.32 -7.62 21.85
CA PHE A 115 -30.22 -7.71 20.87
C PHE A 115 -30.57 -8.80 19.85
N CYS A 116 -31.77 -8.69 19.26
CA CYS A 116 -31.98 -9.22 17.93
C CYS A 116 -31.09 -8.39 17.01
N PHE A 117 -30.02 -9.02 16.51
CA PHE A 117 -29.42 -8.67 15.24
C PHE A 117 -30.52 -8.80 14.17
N THR A 118 -31.31 -7.73 14.00
CA THR A 118 -32.06 -7.50 12.77
C THR A 118 -31.20 -6.56 11.96
N SER A 119 -30.23 -7.13 11.25
CA SER A 119 -29.86 -6.54 9.98
C SER A 119 -31.08 -6.71 9.07
N PRO A 120 -31.67 -5.62 8.54
CA PRO A 120 -32.54 -5.74 7.39
C PRO A 120 -31.64 -6.08 6.21
N CYS A 121 -31.46 -7.37 5.93
CA CYS A 121 -31.15 -7.76 4.56
C CYS A 121 -32.39 -7.39 3.74
N GLY A 122 -32.26 -6.30 2.98
CA GLY A 122 -33.20 -5.95 1.94
C GLY A 122 -33.28 -7.08 0.91
N ASP A 123 -34.48 -7.22 0.36
CA ASP A 123 -34.84 -8.13 -0.72
C ASP A 123 -33.84 -8.07 -1.89
N VAL A 124 -33.23 -9.23 -2.18
CA VAL A 124 -32.86 -9.68 -3.53
C VAL A 124 -33.17 -11.17 -3.65
#